data_AF-A0AAF0TD75-F1
#
_entry.id   AF-A0AAF0TD75-F1
#
_cell.length_a   1.000
_cell.length_b   1.000
_cell.length_c   1.000
_cell.angle_alpha   90.00
_cell.angle_beta   90.00
_cell.angle_gamma   90.00
#
_symmetry.space_group_name_H-M   'P 1'
#
loop_
_entity.id
_entity.type
_entity.pdbx_description
1 polymer ?
#
loop_
_entity_poly.entity_id
_entity_poly.type
_entity_poly.pdbx_seq_one_letter_code
_entity_poly.pdbx_strand_id
1 'polypeptide(L)'
;MKATESIWEAPPHSSWYWRKINSLKERMKSWHVQGKYGLTPTGEYSITCSNLDLIVDQPRLATVEIKWTAVAQPKHRVIMWLAAQNRLLTKDMLLMLNIPEEENECCLCAHQVPENPKHLFVECNWINAVRTGMLGWTRVTLVTAMEAVQKGNTCSCVGNDLTYMGG
;
A
#
# COMPACT_ATOMS: atom_id res chain seq x y z
N MET A 1 -33.60 30.36 -14.88
CA MET A 1 -33.30 29.26 -13.94
C MET A 1 -32.50 28.23 -14.72
N LYS A 2 -31.19 28.07 -14.45
CA LYS A 2 -30.40 27.03 -15.13
C LYS A 2 -30.98 25.69 -14.70
N ALA A 3 -31.35 24.86 -15.68
CA ALA A 3 -31.70 23.48 -15.44
C ALA A 3 -30.62 22.85 -14.57
N THR A 4 -31.04 22.14 -13.54
CA THR A 4 -30.20 21.56 -12.50
C THR A 4 -29.25 20.55 -13.12
N GLU A 5 -28.06 21.01 -13.52
CA GLU A 5 -26.91 20.14 -13.76
C GLU A 5 -26.75 19.28 -12.50
N SER A 6 -26.73 17.97 -12.69
CA SER A 6 -26.59 17.04 -11.58
C SER A 6 -25.32 17.40 -10.82
N ILE A 7 -25.38 17.56 -9.50
CA ILE A 7 -24.21 17.85 -8.65
C ILE A 7 -23.05 16.84 -8.86
N TRP A 8 -23.35 15.71 -9.49
CA TRP A 8 -22.42 14.63 -9.77
C TRP A 8 -21.73 14.70 -11.14
N GLU A 9 -22.16 15.59 -12.03
CA GLU A 9 -21.47 15.85 -13.30
C GLU A 9 -20.12 16.51 -13.00
N ALA A 10 -19.02 15.82 -13.34
CA ALA A 10 -17.69 16.29 -13.03
C ALA A 10 -17.30 17.47 -13.94
N PRO A 11 -16.93 18.64 -13.39
CA PRO A 11 -16.35 19.70 -14.20
C PRO A 11 -15.06 19.23 -14.90
N PRO A 12 -14.72 19.78 -16.09
CA PRO A 12 -13.52 19.40 -16.85
C PRO A 12 -12.22 19.46 -16.03
N HIS A 13 -12.13 20.40 -15.08
CA HIS A 13 -10.97 20.61 -14.21
C HIS A 13 -11.20 20.19 -12.75
N SER A 14 -12.03 19.16 -12.52
CA SER A 14 -12.25 18.62 -11.17
C SER A 14 -10.96 18.12 -10.50
N SER A 15 -10.86 18.34 -9.18
CA SER A 15 -9.73 17.89 -8.37
C SER A 15 -9.62 16.36 -8.34
N TRP A 16 -8.42 15.83 -8.08
CA TRP A 16 -8.21 14.37 -7.93
C TRP A 16 -9.16 13.76 -6.89
N TYR A 17 -9.39 14.48 -5.79
CA TYR A 17 -10.30 14.06 -4.73
C TYR A 17 -11.75 13.91 -5.23
N TRP A 18 -12.22 14.88 -6.01
CA TRP A 18 -13.55 14.82 -6.61
C TRP A 18 -13.70 13.65 -7.58
N ARG A 19 -12.69 13.43 -8.43
CA ARG A 19 -12.64 12.26 -9.33
C ARG A 19 -12.68 10.96 -8.54
N LYS A 20 -11.99 10.89 -7.40
CA LYS A 20 -11.99 9.72 -6.52
C LYS A 20 -13.36 9.47 -5.90
N ILE A 21 -14.03 10.50 -5.40
CA ILE A 21 -15.41 10.40 -4.87
C ILE A 21 -16.37 9.94 -5.97
N ASN A 22 -16.29 10.49 -7.17
CA ASN A 22 -17.13 10.06 -8.29
C ASN A 22 -16.86 8.60 -8.68
N SER A 23 -15.60 8.17 -8.73
CA SER A 23 -15.25 6.77 -8.99
C SER A 23 -15.82 5.81 -7.93
N LEU A 24 -15.80 6.24 -6.66
CA LEU A 24 -16.37 5.50 -5.54
C LEU A 24 -17.89 5.39 -5.69
N LYS A 25 -18.55 6.50 -6.03
CA LYS A 25 -20.00 6.54 -6.28
C LYS A 25 -20.40 5.55 -7.37
N GLU A 26 -19.72 5.55 -8.52
CA GLU A 26 -20.03 4.63 -9.63
C GLU A 26 -19.93 3.17 -9.17
N ARG A 27 -18.94 2.83 -8.34
CA ARG A 27 -18.82 1.48 -7.75
C ARG A 27 -19.99 1.16 -6.82
N MET A 28 -20.37 2.10 -5.95
CA MET A 28 -21.47 1.94 -5.00
C MET A 28 -22.86 1.86 -5.66
N LYS A 29 -23.04 2.34 -6.90
CA LYS A 29 -24.30 2.20 -7.63
C LYS A 29 -24.73 0.73 -7.80
N SER A 30 -23.76 -0.17 -7.95
CA SER A 30 -24.04 -1.60 -8.08
C SER A 30 -24.70 -2.21 -6.83
N TRP A 31 -24.52 -1.58 -5.68
CA TRP A 31 -25.07 -2.00 -4.39
C TRP A 31 -26.48 -1.46 -4.15
N HIS A 32 -26.98 -0.60 -5.04
CA HIS A 32 -28.26 0.06 -4.90
C HIS A 32 -29.32 -0.68 -5.73
N VAL A 33 -30.14 -1.48 -5.06
CA VAL A 33 -31.22 -2.26 -5.68
C VAL A 33 -32.55 -1.75 -5.14
N GLN A 34 -33.47 -1.35 -6.04
CA GLN A 34 -34.84 -0.94 -5.71
C GLN A 34 -34.95 0.14 -4.61
N GLY A 35 -34.04 1.13 -4.61
CA GLY A 35 -34.09 2.23 -3.64
C GLY A 35 -33.41 1.93 -2.30
N LYS A 36 -32.77 0.77 -2.15
CA LYS A 36 -32.04 0.37 -0.94
C LYS A 36 -30.61 -0.02 -1.27
N TYR A 37 -29.68 0.38 -0.40
CA TYR A 37 -28.31 -0.11 -0.44
C TYR A 37 -28.25 -1.46 0.26
N GLY A 38 -27.98 -2.52 -0.50
CA GLY A 38 -27.84 -3.89 0.01
C GLY A 38 -26.52 -4.47 -0.46
N LEU A 39 -25.59 -4.69 0.47
CA LEU A 39 -24.35 -5.44 0.20
C LEU A 39 -24.39 -6.85 0.75
N THR A 40 -25.36 -7.13 1.61
CA THR A 40 -25.52 -8.40 2.31
C THR A 40 -26.49 -9.30 1.53
N PRO A 41 -26.36 -10.64 1.64
CA PRO A 41 -27.35 -11.58 1.11
C PRO A 41 -28.76 -11.35 1.67
N THR A 42 -28.86 -10.71 2.84
CA THR A 42 -30.12 -10.34 3.51
C THR A 42 -30.75 -9.05 2.96
N GLY A 43 -30.05 -8.32 2.09
CA GLY A 43 -30.54 -7.06 1.50
C GLY A 43 -30.46 -5.85 2.43
N GLU A 44 -29.84 -5.99 3.61
CA GLU A 44 -29.65 -4.89 4.57
C GLU A 44 -28.34 -4.13 4.31
N TYR A 45 -28.38 -2.83 4.56
CA TYR A 45 -27.20 -1.99 4.53
C TYR A 45 -26.32 -2.27 5.75
N SER A 46 -25.02 -2.50 5.52
CA SER A 46 -24.03 -2.65 6.57
C SER A 46 -22.80 -1.84 6.23
N ILE A 47 -22.48 -0.86 7.09
CA ILE A 47 -21.27 -0.05 6.98
C ILE A 47 -20.03 -0.94 6.99
N THR A 48 -20.03 -2.00 7.80
CA THR A 48 -18.92 -2.96 7.89
C THR A 48 -18.71 -3.70 6.57
N CYS A 49 -19.79 -4.22 5.97
CA CYS A 49 -19.71 -4.91 4.69
C CYS A 49 -19.25 -3.96 3.58
N SER A 50 -19.82 -2.75 3.53
CA SER A 50 -19.38 -1.71 2.60
C SER A 50 -17.89 -1.40 2.78
N ASN A 51 -17.42 -1.15 4.01
CA ASN A 51 -16.00 -0.88 4.27
C ASN A 51 -15.09 -2.03 3.83
N LEU A 52 -15.47 -3.27 4.10
CA LEU A 52 -14.67 -4.43 3.72
C LEU A 52 -14.54 -4.53 2.19
N ASP A 53 -15.64 -4.40 1.45
CA ASP A 53 -15.61 -4.42 -0.02
C ASP A 53 -14.77 -3.28 -0.61
N LEU A 54 -14.86 -2.08 -0.01
CA LEU A 54 -14.03 -0.93 -0.38
C LEU A 54 -12.53 -1.17 -0.16
N ILE A 55 -12.17 -1.98 0.84
CA ILE A 55 -10.79 -2.31 1.23
C ILE A 55 -10.23 -3.49 0.42
N VAL A 56 -11.07 -4.45 0.00
CA VAL A 56 -10.64 -5.66 -0.74
C VAL A 56 -9.95 -5.29 -2.06
N ASP A 57 -10.35 -4.17 -2.67
CA ASP A 57 -9.78 -3.66 -3.92
C ASP A 57 -8.46 -2.90 -3.76
N GLN A 58 -7.98 -2.70 -2.53
CA GLN A 58 -6.63 -2.18 -2.31
C GLN A 58 -5.66 -3.36 -2.33
N PRO A 59 -4.52 -3.28 -3.04
CA PRO A 59 -3.46 -4.23 -2.85
C PRO A 59 -3.02 -4.12 -1.39
N ARG A 60 -3.53 -5.02 -0.55
CA ARG A 60 -2.96 -5.23 0.78
C ARG A 60 -1.55 -5.69 0.50
N LEU A 61 -0.58 -4.81 0.74
CA LEU A 61 0.82 -5.18 0.75
C LEU A 61 0.88 -6.44 1.60
N ALA A 62 1.27 -7.57 0.98
CA ALA A 62 1.42 -8.84 1.66
C ALA A 62 2.20 -8.52 2.93
N THR A 63 1.51 -8.67 4.06
CA THR A 63 1.77 -7.97 5.31
C THR A 63 3.25 -7.86 5.52
N VAL A 64 3.81 -6.68 5.26
CA VAL A 64 5.13 -6.40 5.78
C VAL A 64 4.86 -6.31 7.26
N GLU A 65 5.05 -7.43 7.96
CA GLU A 65 5.28 -7.48 9.39
C GLU A 65 6.59 -6.72 9.64
N ILE A 66 6.63 -5.44 9.28
CA ILE A 66 7.50 -4.47 9.89
C ILE A 66 7.03 -4.54 11.33
N LYS A 67 7.67 -5.41 12.13
CA LYS A 67 7.49 -5.39 13.56
C LYS A 67 7.83 -3.97 13.94
N TRP A 68 6.81 -3.16 14.23
CA TRP A 68 6.93 -1.81 14.72
C TRP A 68 7.54 -1.92 16.11
N THR A 69 8.84 -2.19 16.18
CA THR A 69 9.52 -2.43 17.44
C THR A 69 9.48 -1.14 18.24
N ALA A 70 9.17 -1.25 19.53
CA ALA A 70 9.18 -0.10 20.45
C ALA A 70 10.51 0.67 20.40
N VAL A 71 11.60 -0.04 20.08
CA VAL A 71 12.96 0.47 19.93
C VAL A 71 13.13 1.39 18.70
N ALA A 72 12.36 1.17 17.63
CA ALA A 72 12.48 1.99 16.43
C ALA A 72 11.84 3.38 16.64
N GLN A 73 12.63 4.44 16.44
CA GLN A 73 12.13 5.81 16.48
C GLN A 73 11.03 6.02 15.41
N PRO A 74 10.03 6.89 15.67
CA PRO A 74 8.95 7.19 14.72
C PRO A 74 9.43 7.52 13.30
N LYS A 75 10.52 8.28 13.16
CA LYS A 75 11.12 8.61 11.85
C LYS A 75 11.57 7.36 11.07
N HIS A 76 12.23 6.40 11.72
CA HIS A 76 12.74 5.19 11.07
C HIS A 76 11.59 4.29 10.62
N ARG A 77 10.55 4.22 11.45
CA ARG A 77 9.31 3.51 11.13
C ARG A 77 8.64 4.04 9.86
N VAL A 78 8.51 5.36 9.72
CA VAL A 78 7.96 5.98 8.51
C VAL A 78 8.82 5.69 7.28
N ILE A 79 10.15 5.78 7.41
CA ILE A 79 11.08 5.46 6.32
C ILE A 79 10.91 4.00 5.88
N MET A 80 10.87 3.04 6.82
CA MET A 80 10.67 1.63 6.50
C MET A 80 9.31 1.37 5.86
N TRP A 81 8.25 2.02 6.33
CA TRP A 81 6.92 1.93 5.73
C TRP A 81 6.87 2.45 4.29
N LEU A 82 7.57 3.55 4.00
CA LEU A 82 7.73 4.06 2.64
C LEU A 82 8.56 3.12 1.77
N ALA A 83 9.66 2.57 2.30
CA ALA A 83 10.51 1.62 1.59
C ALA A 83 9.73 0.33 1.21
N ALA A 84 8.94 -0.20 2.14
CA ALA A 84 8.07 -1.36 1.91
C ALA A 84 7.01 -1.16 0.82
N GLN A 85 6.57 0.09 0.62
CA GLN A 85 5.63 0.46 -0.44
C GLN A 85 6.31 0.81 -1.76
N ASN A 86 7.63 0.72 -1.84
CA ASN A 86 8.40 1.28 -2.94
C ASN A 86 8.06 2.77 -3.18
N ARG A 87 7.88 3.54 -2.10
CA ARG A 87 7.55 4.97 -2.10
C ARG A 87 8.63 5.83 -1.43
N LEU A 88 9.79 5.25 -1.15
CA LEU A 88 10.94 6.00 -0.66
C LEU A 88 11.54 6.80 -1.82
N LEU A 89 11.96 8.04 -1.55
CA LEU A 89 12.61 8.92 -2.53
C LEU A 89 14.05 8.46 -2.79
N THR A 90 14.23 7.31 -3.42
CA THR A 90 15.51 6.88 -3.98
C THR A 90 15.72 7.51 -5.35
N LYS A 91 16.96 7.51 -5.85
CA LYS A 91 17.26 8.06 -7.20
C LYS A 91 16.38 7.48 -8.31
N ASP A 92 16.10 6.17 -8.25
CA ASP A 92 15.16 5.51 -9.16
C ASP A 92 13.73 6.11 -9.11
N MET A 93 13.24 6.43 -7.90
CA MET A 93 11.94 7.10 -7.72
C MET A 93 11.97 8.55 -8.19
N LEU A 94 13.07 9.28 -7.97
CA LEU A 94 13.21 10.67 -8.45
C LEU A 94 13.11 10.73 -9.98
N LEU A 95 13.75 9.80 -10.68
CA LEU A 95 13.62 9.67 -12.13
C LEU A 95 12.20 9.35 -12.58
N MET A 96 11.50 8.42 -11.89
CA MET A 96 10.08 8.13 -12.19
C MET A 96 9.17 9.35 -12.00
N LEU A 97 9.53 10.26 -11.10
CA LEU A 97 8.81 11.51 -10.86
C LEU A 97 9.20 12.65 -11.81
N ASN A 98 10.06 12.39 -12.81
CA ASN A 98 10.64 13.38 -13.72
C ASN A 98 11.39 14.51 -12.99
N ILE A 99 11.99 14.21 -11.83
CA ILE A 99 12.90 15.11 -11.14
C ILE A 99 14.30 14.90 -11.74
N PRO A 100 15.00 15.96 -12.17
CA PRO A 100 16.30 15.82 -12.81
C PRO A 100 17.32 15.27 -11.82
N GLU A 101 17.79 14.06 -12.09
CA GLU A 101 18.89 13.39 -11.40
C GLU A 101 19.81 12.83 -12.50
N GLU A 102 21.09 13.20 -12.48
CA GLU A 102 22.02 12.83 -13.57
C GLU A 102 22.50 11.38 -13.46
N GLU A 103 22.52 10.82 -12.25
CA GLU A 103 23.03 9.47 -11.97
C GLU A 103 22.04 8.67 -11.10
N ASN A 104 21.53 7.56 -11.60
CA ASN A 104 20.62 6.70 -10.84
C ASN A 104 21.34 5.68 -9.94
N GLU A 105 22.67 5.66 -9.96
CA GLU A 105 23.48 4.66 -9.29
C GLU A 105 23.57 4.89 -7.78
N CYS A 106 23.61 3.78 -7.04
CA CYS A 106 23.78 3.76 -5.59
C CYS A 106 25.15 4.34 -5.20
N CYS A 107 25.14 5.42 -4.41
CA CYS A 107 26.36 6.09 -3.96
C CYS A 107 27.12 5.35 -2.84
N LEU A 108 26.50 4.33 -2.24
CA LEU A 108 27.08 3.59 -1.11
C LEU A 108 27.94 2.39 -1.56
N CYS A 109 27.71 1.88 -2.77
CA CYS A 109 28.45 0.73 -3.29
C CYS A 109 29.13 1.05 -4.63
N ALA A 110 30.28 0.44 -4.87
CA ALA A 110 31.01 0.60 -6.13
C ALA A 110 30.47 -0.29 -7.28
N HIS A 111 29.23 -0.77 -7.18
CA HIS A 111 28.66 -1.75 -8.12
C HIS A 111 27.87 -1.13 -9.28
N GLN A 112 27.73 0.20 -9.35
CA GLN A 112 27.00 0.89 -10.43
C GLN A 112 25.57 0.33 -10.63
N VAL A 113 24.91 -0.02 -9.51
CA VAL A 113 23.54 -0.56 -9.51
C VAL A 113 22.56 0.57 -9.21
N PRO A 114 21.38 0.62 -9.87
CA PRO A 114 20.36 1.62 -9.56
C PRO A 114 19.97 1.65 -8.09
N GLU A 115 19.90 2.85 -7.52
CA GLU A 115 19.45 3.07 -6.15
C GLU A 115 17.92 2.92 -6.07
N ASN A 116 17.49 1.75 -5.61
CA ASN A 116 16.11 1.46 -5.26
C ASN A 116 16.02 0.91 -3.82
N PRO A 117 14.83 0.88 -3.18
CA PRO A 117 14.69 0.42 -1.81
C PRO A 117 15.17 -1.03 -1.58
N LYS A 118 14.98 -1.92 -2.56
CA LYS A 118 15.45 -3.31 -2.46
C LYS A 118 16.97 -3.37 -2.43
N HIS A 119 17.63 -2.65 -3.33
CA HIS A 119 19.07 -2.53 -3.34
C HIS A 119 19.58 -1.91 -2.03
N LEU A 120 19.05 -0.75 -1.65
CA LEU A 120 19.50 0.00 -0.47
C LEU A 120 19.41 -0.80 0.82
N PHE A 121 18.33 -1.56 1.04
CA PHE A 121 18.12 -2.24 2.32
C PHE A 121 18.42 -3.74 2.32
N VAL A 122 18.55 -4.41 1.17
CA VAL A 122 18.71 -5.86 1.10
C VAL A 122 19.97 -6.27 0.34
N GLU A 123 20.20 -5.71 -0.85
CA GLU A 123 21.24 -6.22 -1.76
C GLU A 123 22.57 -5.46 -1.65
N CYS A 124 22.55 -4.21 -1.19
CA CYS A 124 23.73 -3.35 -1.11
C CYS A 124 24.78 -3.96 -0.14
N ASN A 125 25.96 -4.26 -0.69
CA ASN A 125 27.07 -4.85 0.05
C ASN A 125 27.57 -3.95 1.20
N TRP A 126 27.61 -2.63 1.00
CA TRP A 126 28.00 -1.68 2.03
C TRP A 126 27.06 -1.75 3.23
N ILE A 127 25.75 -1.72 2.96
CA ILE A 127 24.71 -1.85 4.00
C ILE A 127 24.77 -3.22 4.68
N ASN A 128 25.00 -4.28 3.93
CA ASN A 128 25.14 -5.63 4.49
C ASN A 128 26.37 -5.77 5.40
N ALA A 129 27.49 -5.11 5.07
CA ALA A 129 28.67 -5.05 5.93
C ALA A 129 28.37 -4.32 7.25
N VAL A 130 27.71 -3.15 7.18
CA VAL A 130 27.28 -2.40 8.37
C VAL A 130 26.31 -3.22 9.22
N ARG A 131 25.32 -3.87 8.59
CA ARG A 131 24.38 -4.77 9.27
C ARG A 131 25.11 -5.88 10.00
N THR A 132 26.05 -6.55 9.35
CA THR A 132 26.81 -7.65 9.95
C THR A 132 27.62 -7.18 11.16
N GLY A 133 28.29 -6.03 11.06
CA GLY A 133 29.00 -5.43 12.19
C GLY A 133 28.08 -5.08 13.36
N MET A 134 26.93 -4.45 13.07
CA MET A 134 25.94 -4.10 14.08
C MET A 134 25.33 -5.33 14.75
N LEU A 135 25.03 -6.40 13.99
CA LEU A 135 24.55 -7.68 14.54
C LEU A 135 25.59 -8.30 15.48
N GLY A 136 26.87 -8.26 15.09
CA GLY A 136 27.97 -8.72 15.92
C GLY A 136 28.08 -7.97 17.26
N TRP A 137 27.82 -6.66 17.26
CA TRP A 137 27.87 -5.83 18.47
C TRP A 137 26.64 -5.93 19.35
N THR A 138 25.45 -5.99 18.74
CA THR A 138 24.18 -5.88 19.47
C THR A 138 23.62 -7.23 19.92
N ARG A 139 24.09 -8.35 19.36
CA ARG A 139 23.52 -9.69 19.58
C ARG A 139 22.00 -9.76 19.34
N VAL A 140 21.42 -8.79 18.64
CA VAL A 140 20.00 -8.74 18.29
C VAL A 140 19.83 -9.42 16.93
N THR A 141 18.82 -10.26 16.77
CA THR A 141 18.45 -10.79 15.45
C THR A 141 17.59 -9.76 14.72
N LEU A 142 18.15 -9.10 13.71
CA LEU A 142 17.36 -8.28 12.78
C LEU A 142 16.78 -9.20 11.70
N VAL A 143 15.47 -9.44 11.76
CA VAL A 143 14.75 -10.03 10.64
C VAL A 143 14.69 -8.98 9.54
N THR A 144 15.17 -9.30 8.34
CA THR A 144 15.08 -8.44 7.16
C THR A 144 13.61 -8.31 6.78
N ALA A 145 12.94 -7.29 7.32
CA ALA A 145 11.51 -7.05 7.11
C ALA A 145 11.12 -6.85 5.63
N MET A 146 12.07 -6.73 4.70
CA MET A 146 11.82 -6.38 3.31
C MET A 146 11.78 -7.56 2.33
N GLU A 147 12.15 -8.78 2.75
CA GLU A 147 12.10 -9.97 1.87
C GLU A 147 10.67 -10.48 1.59
N ALA A 148 9.66 -9.99 2.33
CA ALA A 148 8.27 -10.44 2.19
C ALA A 148 7.50 -9.77 1.03
N VAL A 149 8.08 -8.80 0.31
CA VAL A 149 7.35 -7.97 -0.67
C VAL A 149 7.00 -8.73 -1.97
N GLN A 150 7.67 -9.84 -2.30
CA GLN A 150 7.59 -10.44 -3.64
C GLN A 150 6.77 -11.74 -3.77
N LYS A 151 6.12 -12.25 -2.73
CA LYS A 151 5.18 -13.37 -2.91
C LYS A 151 3.77 -12.83 -3.17
N GLY A 152 3.37 -12.97 -4.44
CA GLY A 152 2.13 -12.45 -5.00
C GLY A 152 0.87 -12.97 -4.30
N ASN A 153 -0.16 -12.13 -4.35
CA ASN A 153 -1.49 -12.47 -3.86
C ASN A 153 -2.42 -12.68 -5.06
N THR A 154 -2.55 -13.92 -5.53
CA THR A 154 -3.83 -14.38 -6.07
C THR A 154 -4.68 -14.78 -4.87
N CYS A 155 -5.67 -13.96 -4.51
CA CYS A 155 -6.71 -14.38 -3.58
C CYS A 155 -7.95 -14.75 -4.38
N SER A 156 -8.16 -16.05 -4.52
CA SER A 156 -9.41 -16.67 -4.95
C SER A 156 -10.41 -16.60 -3.80
N CYS A 157 -11.39 -15.70 -3.89
CA CYS A 157 -12.58 -15.75 -3.05
C CYS A 157 -13.53 -16.82 -3.61
N VAL A 158 -13.28 -18.09 -3.31
CA VAL A 158 -14.30 -19.14 -3.40
C VAL A 158 -14.51 -19.68 -1.99
N GLY A 159 -15.73 -19.47 -1.48
CA GLY A 159 -16.42 -20.30 -0.49
C GLY A 159 -15.71 -20.63 0.82
N ASN A 160 -16.32 -20.25 1.95
CA ASN A 160 -16.88 -21.26 2.83
C ASN A 160 -17.76 -20.66 3.94
N ASP A 161 -18.97 -21.21 3.97
CA ASP A 161 -19.94 -21.36 5.05
C ASP A 161 -19.52 -20.92 6.46
N LEU A 162 -20.25 -19.91 6.97
CA LEU A 162 -20.42 -19.72 8.41
C LEU A 162 -21.67 -20.48 8.85
N THR A 163 -21.49 -21.76 9.17
CA THR A 163 -22.28 -22.37 10.23
C THR A 163 -21.67 -21.91 11.56
N TYR A 164 -22.36 -21.03 12.28
CA TYR A 164 -22.18 -20.94 13.72
C TYR A 164 -23.55 -21.00 14.37
N MET A 165 -23.82 -22.22 14.84
CA MET A 165 -24.90 -22.62 15.71
C MET A 165 -24.97 -21.75 16.96
N GLY A 166 -26.19 -21.55 17.43
CA GLY A 166 -26.48 -20.85 18.67
C GLY A 166 -26.02 -21.58 19.93
N GLY A 167 -26.09 -20.81 21.01
CA GLY A 167 -25.95 -21.18 22.40
C GLY A 167 -26.24 -19.94 23.24
#